data_AF-K0EQC2-F1
#
_entry.id   AF-K0EQC2-F1
#
_cell.length_a   1.000
_cell.length_b   1.000
_cell.length_c   1.000
_cell.angle_alpha   90.00
_cell.angle_beta   90.00
_cell.angle_gamma   90.00
#
_symmetry.space_group_name_H-M   'P 1'
#
loop_
_entity.id
_entity.type
_entity.pdbx_description
1 polymer ?
#
loop_
_entity_poly.entity_id
_entity_poly.type
_entity_poly.pdbx_seq_one_letter_code
_entity_poly.pdbx_strand_id
1 'polypeptide(L)' 'MDGTAHRVAYDTHVEEAPTRRVTVYFDGPTPDDALILEYAASNTEAWEFTSAALHAGLTVTVDGKVRPGLRRLPCRSLWH' A
#
# COMPACT_ATOMS: atom_id res chain seq x y z
N MET A 1 29.41 -20.90 24.63
CA MET A 1 28.83 -19.63 24.16
C MET A 1 28.62 -19.83 22.67
N ASP A 2 27.45 -20.31 22.26
CA ASP A 2 27.16 -20.55 20.85
C ASP A 2 25.95 -19.72 20.48
N GLY A 3 26.22 -18.43 20.27
CA GLY A 3 25.34 -17.55 19.54
C GLY A 3 25.76 -17.59 18.07
N THR A 4 25.14 -18.46 17.29
CA THR A 4 25.33 -18.45 15.83
C THR A 4 23.98 -18.59 15.14
N ALA A 5 23.40 -17.43 14.89
CA ALA A 5 22.72 -17.08 13.64
C ALA A 5 21.62 -18.03 13.13
N HIS A 6 20.46 -18.02 13.78
CA HIS A 6 19.18 -18.27 13.10
C HIS A 6 18.49 -16.94 12.73
N ARG A 7 19.22 -16.09 11.99
CA ARG A 7 18.62 -14.92 11.33
C ARG A 7 19.05 -14.96 9.88
N VAL A 8 18.09 -14.87 8.97
CA VAL A 8 18.18 -15.19 7.53
C VAL A 8 18.03 -16.70 7.32
N ALA A 9 16.97 -17.25 6.75
CA ALA A 9 16.00 -16.73 5.80
C ALA A 9 14.72 -17.53 5.96
N TYR A 10 13.62 -16.88 6.34
CA TYR A 10 12.28 -17.05 5.75
C TYR A 10 11.45 -15.86 6.24
N ASP A 11 11.97 -14.64 6.04
CA ASP A 11 11.09 -13.50 5.78
C ASP A 11 10.53 -13.70 4.37
N THR A 12 9.86 -14.84 4.16
CA THR A 12 8.96 -15.02 3.05
C THR A 12 7.70 -14.30 3.49
N HIS A 13 7.78 -12.98 3.60
CA HIS A 13 6.67 -12.15 3.20
C HIS A 13 6.40 -12.60 1.77
N VAL A 14 5.55 -13.63 1.63
CA VAL A 14 4.93 -13.98 0.37
C VAL A 14 4.21 -12.71 0.03
N GLU A 15 4.87 -11.90 -0.78
CA GLU A 15 4.36 -10.68 -1.36
C GLU A 15 3.10 -11.11 -2.11
N GLU A 16 1.97 -11.13 -1.41
CA GLU A 16 0.70 -11.57 -1.93
C GLU A 16 0.48 -10.87 -3.28
N ALA A 17 0.05 -11.62 -4.29
CA ALA A 17 -0.12 -11.05 -5.62
C ALA A 17 -1.03 -9.81 -5.52
N PRO A 18 -0.63 -8.66 -6.10
CA PRO A 18 -1.47 -7.48 -6.11
C PRO A 18 -2.78 -7.76 -6.86
N THR A 19 -3.88 -7.84 -6.12
CA THR A 19 -5.24 -8.10 -6.66
C THR A 19 -6.15 -6.89 -6.50
N ARG A 20 -5.71 -5.89 -5.74
CA ARG A 20 -6.44 -4.66 -5.46
C ARG A 20 -5.71 -3.47 -6.04
N ARG A 21 -6.48 -2.52 -6.53
CA ARG A 21 -6.01 -1.18 -6.85
C ARG A 21 -6.51 -0.25 -5.76
N VAL A 22 -5.58 0.45 -5.12
CA VAL A 22 -5.84 1.52 -4.16
C VAL A 22 -5.68 2.83 -4.91
N THR A 23 -6.68 3.70 -4.85
CA THR A 23 -6.63 5.07 -5.39
C THR A 23 -6.77 6.04 -4.24
N VAL A 24 -5.80 6.94 -4.10
CA VAL A 24 -5.73 7.94 -3.05
C VAL A 24 -5.93 9.30 -3.67
N TYR A 25 -6.83 10.10 -3.08
CA TYR A 25 -7.14 11.45 -3.53
C TYR A 25 -6.58 12.43 -2.50
N PHE A 26 -5.73 13.33 -2.96
CA PHE A 26 -5.23 14.45 -2.19
C PHE A 26 -5.87 15.72 -2.74
N ASP A 27 -6.66 16.38 -1.92
CA ASP A 27 -7.23 17.68 -2.26
C ASP A 27 -6.12 18.75 -2.17
N GLY A 28 -5.95 19.52 -3.25
CA GLY A 28 -5.10 20.70 -3.25
C GLY A 28 -5.91 21.98 -2.96
N PRO A 29 -5.23 23.15 -2.86
CA PRO A 29 -5.90 24.43 -2.64
C PRO A 29 -6.92 24.78 -3.73
N THR A 30 -6.68 24.28 -4.95
CA THR A 30 -7.60 24.36 -6.08
C THR A 30 -7.89 22.96 -6.64
N PRO A 31 -9.00 22.78 -7.39
CA PRO A 31 -9.27 21.50 -8.06
C PRO A 31 -8.19 21.05 -9.05
N ASP A 32 -7.40 21.99 -9.59
CA ASP A 32 -6.28 21.70 -10.50
C ASP A 32 -5.06 21.15 -9.74
N ASP A 33 -4.96 21.45 -8.45
CA ASP A 33 -3.93 20.94 -7.54
C ASP A 33 -4.29 19.56 -6.96
N ALA A 34 -5.45 19.00 -7.31
CA ALA A 34 -5.86 17.69 -6.81
C ALA A 34 -4.94 16.59 -7.37
N LEU A 35 -4.33 15.81 -6.48
CA LEU A 35 -3.43 14.73 -6.86
C LEU A 35 -4.11 13.38 -6.63
N ILE A 36 -4.06 12.52 -7.64
CA ILE A 36 -4.57 11.15 -7.58
C ILE A 36 -3.38 10.19 -7.70
N LEU A 37 -3.19 9.34 -6.69
CA LEU A 37 -2.17 8.29 -6.70
C LEU A 37 -2.84 6.91 -6.75
N GLU A 38 -2.43 6.08 -7.71
CA GLU A 38 -2.93 4.72 -7.84
C GLU A 38 -1.82 3.70 -7.57
N TYR A 39 -2.14 2.68 -6.77
CA TYR A 39 -1.21 1.62 -6.38
C TYR A 39 -1.84 0.23 -6.48
N ALA A 40 -1.03 -0.75 -6.86
CA ALA A 40 -1.39 -2.16 -6.79
C ALA A 40 -1.06 -2.70 -5.40
N ALA A 41 -2.00 -3.36 -4.74
CA ALA A 41 -1.85 -3.89 -3.40
C ALA A 41 -2.46 -5.30 -3.31
N SER A 42 -1.96 -6.10 -2.38
CA SER A 42 -2.69 -7.28 -1.92
C SER A 42 -3.98 -6.89 -1.21
N ASN A 43 -4.83 -7.87 -0.94
CA ASN A 43 -6.05 -7.62 -0.18
C ASN A 43 -5.73 -7.14 1.25
N THR A 44 -4.70 -7.71 1.88
CA THR A 44 -4.21 -7.32 3.21
C THR A 44 -3.63 -5.90 3.18
N GLU A 45 -2.71 -5.63 2.25
CA GLU A 45 -2.07 -4.31 2.08
C GLU A 45 -3.12 -3.21 1.85
N ALA A 46 -4.11 -3.48 1.00
CA ALA A 46 -5.19 -2.53 0.72
C ALA A 46 -6.03 -2.23 1.96
N TRP A 47 -6.34 -3.23 2.79
CA TRP A 47 -7.10 -3.03 4.03
C TRP A 47 -6.32 -2.20 5.05
N GLU A 48 -5.04 -2.53 5.27
CA GLU A 48 -4.17 -1.81 6.21
C GLU A 48 -4.00 -0.36 5.80
N PHE A 49 -3.73 -0.11 4.53
CA PHE A 49 -3.59 1.24 4.00
C PHE A 49 -4.89 2.04 4.06
N THR A 50 -6.02 1.42 3.69
CA THR A 50 -7.33 2.09 3.74
C THR A 50 -7.67 2.50 5.18
N SER A 51 -7.41 1.62 6.14
CA SER A 51 -7.58 1.94 7.57
C SER A 51 -6.74 3.16 7.97
N ALA A 52 -5.44 3.15 7.66
CA ALA A 52 -4.55 4.27 7.97
C ALA A 52 -4.95 5.58 7.28
N ALA A 53 -5.34 5.50 6.00
CA ALA A 53 -5.77 6.66 5.21
C ALA A 53 -7.06 7.29 5.75
N LEU A 54 -8.04 6.46 6.14
CA LEU A 54 -9.27 6.95 6.78
C LEU A 54 -8.97 7.62 8.13
N HIS A 55 -8.07 7.05 8.92
CA HIS A 55 -7.60 7.68 10.16
C HIS A 55 -6.90 9.02 9.93
N ALA A 56 -6.21 9.18 8.79
CA ALA A 56 -5.58 10.43 8.39
C ALA A 56 -6.55 11.42 7.71
N GLY A 57 -7.82 11.07 7.52
CA GLY A 57 -8.82 11.91 6.84
C GLY A 57 -8.66 11.98 5.32
N LEU A 58 -7.93 11.04 4.71
CA LEU A 58 -7.76 10.96 3.27
C LEU A 58 -8.94 10.26 2.61
N THR A 59 -9.29 10.72 1.41
CA THR A 59 -10.25 10.02 0.55
C THR A 59 -9.52 8.91 -0.19
N VAL A 60 -10.03 7.69 -0.06
CA VAL A 60 -9.45 6.49 -0.72
C VAL A 60 -10.54 5.60 -1.30
N THR A 61 -10.24 4.98 -2.44
CA THR A 61 -11.10 3.94 -3.04
C THR A 61 -10.29 2.70 -3.35
N VAL A 62 -10.91 1.53 -3.20
CA VAL A 62 -10.28 0.23 -3.51
C VAL A 62 -11.16 -0.55 -4.47
N ASP A 63 -10.57 -1.05 -5.55
CA ASP A 63 -11.26 -1.90 -6.52
C ASP A 63 -10.35 -3.05 -7.02
N GLY A 64 -10.89 -3.96 -7.84
CA GLY A 64 -10.15 -5.09 -8.41
C GLY A 64 -9.49 -4.81 -9.77
N LYS A 65 -9.48 -3.56 -10.25
CA LYS A 65 -8.97 -3.19 -11.59
C LYS A 65 -7.47 -2.92 -11.56
N VAL A 66 -6.70 -3.91 -11.18
CA VAL A 66 -5.23 -3.83 -11.23
C VAL A 66 -4.79 -3.81 -12.70
N ARG A 67 -4.11 -2.73 -13.11
CA ARG A 67 -3.57 -2.58 -14.46
C ARG A 67 -2.13 -3.09 -14.53
N PRO A 68 -1.70 -3.71 -15.64
CA PRO A 68 -0.28 -3.98 -15.86
C PRO A 68 0.50 -2.66 -15.84
N GLY A 69 1.57 -2.59 -15.04
CA GLY A 69 2.39 -1.38 -14.87
C GLY A 69 1.97 -0.46 -13.73
N LEU A 70 0.90 -0.78 -13.01
CA LEU A 70 0.56 -0.07 -11.78
C LEU A 70 1.65 -0.31 -10.74
N ARG A 71 2.13 0.77 -10.11
CA ARG A 71 3.18 0.67 -9.08
C ARG A 71 2.63 -0.07 -7.88
N ARG A 72 3.41 -0.99 -7.30
CA ARG A 72 3.02 -1.62 -6.03
C ARG A 72 2.94 -0.57 -4.94
N LEU A 73 1.99 -0.74 -4.02
CA LEU A 73 1.87 0.08 -2.83
C LEU A 73 3.20 0.00 -2.06
N PRO A 74 3.81 1.14 -1.69
CA PRO A 74 5.11 1.13 -1.03
C PRO A 74 5.01 0.41 0.32
N CYS A 75 5.99 -0.41 0.67
CA CYS A 75 5.96 -1.27 1.86
C CYS A 75 5.58 -0.50 3.14
N ARG A 76 4.86 -1.20 4.03
CA ARG A 76 4.34 -0.76 5.35
C ARG A 76 5.31 0.07 6.20
N SER A 77 6.62 -0.09 6.01
CA SER A 77 7.65 0.65 6.75
C SER A 77 7.55 2.19 6.62
N LEU A 78 6.79 2.71 5.66
CA LEU A 78 6.61 4.15 5.45
C LEU A 78 5.31 4.71 6.05
N TRP A 79 4.46 3.89 6.68
CA TRP A 79 3.12 4.31 7.15
C TRP A 79 3.02 4.52 8.67
N HIS A 80 4.13 4.38 9.40
CA HIS A 80 4.27 4.68 10.83
C HIS A 80 4.85 6.07 11.03
#